data_AF-A0A535S076-F1
#
_entry.id   AF-A0A535S076-F1
#
_cell.length_a   1.000
_cell.length_b   1.000
_cell.length_c   1.000
_cell.angle_alpha   90.00
_cell.angle_beta   90.00
_cell.angle_gamma   90.00
#
_symmetry.space_group_name_H-M   'P 1'
#
loop_
_entity.id
_entity.type
_entity.pdbx_description
1 polymer ?
#
loop_
_entity_poly.entity_id
_entity_poly.type
_entity_poly.pdbx_seq_one_letter_code
_entity_poly.pdbx_strand_id
1 'polypeptide(L)'
;MNLTVHHGIAALARRTWATAQQSPPLLAHLEWWRAYYHFVRPHESPRVVLVQPRERGGNRLAQRYRQRTPAMAAGRTNRRWTAYEVLSRPLPPVSA
;
A
#
# COMPACT_ATOMS: atom_id res chain seq x y z
N MET A 1 -11.41 6.63 11.86
CA MET A 1 -10.46 6.73 10.74
C MET A 1 -9.03 6.67 11.32
N ASN A 2 -8.13 5.87 10.77
CA ASN A 2 -6.80 5.61 11.37
C ASN A 2 -5.80 6.73 11.03
N LEU A 3 -4.93 7.12 11.98
CA LEU A 3 -3.86 8.12 11.83
C LEU A 3 -2.98 7.89 10.60
N THR A 4 -2.70 6.63 10.24
CA THR A 4 -1.92 6.28 9.03
C THR A 4 -2.55 6.82 7.75
N VAL A 5 -3.89 6.84 7.68
CA VAL A 5 -4.63 7.36 6.51
C VAL A 5 -4.56 8.89 6.47
N HIS A 6 -4.66 9.55 7.62
CA HIS A 6 -4.54 11.02 7.72
C HIS A 6 -3.15 11.49 7.28
N HIS A 7 -2.09 10.81 7.68
CA HIS A 7 -0.72 11.12 7.20
C HIS A 7 -0.52 10.80 5.72
N GLY A 8 -1.33 9.89 5.19
CA GLY A 8 -1.27 9.47 3.80
C GLY A 8 -1.95 10.43 2.81
N ILE A 9 -2.88 11.25 3.29
CA ILE A 9 -3.76 12.07 2.45
C ILE A 9 -3.80 13.49 3.02
N ALA A 10 -3.14 14.43 2.34
CA ALA A 10 -3.00 15.82 2.82
C ALA A 10 -4.35 16.52 3.05
N ALA A 11 -5.37 16.19 2.27
CA ALA A 11 -6.73 16.70 2.43
C ALA A 11 -7.38 16.28 3.76
N LEU A 12 -6.92 15.17 4.35
CA LEU A 12 -7.41 14.65 5.63
C LEU A 12 -6.51 15.06 6.80
N ALA A 13 -5.27 15.46 6.54
CA ALA A 13 -4.34 15.97 7.57
C ALA A 13 -4.75 17.37 8.08
N ARG A 14 -5.36 18.20 7.23
CA ARG A 14 -5.86 19.53 7.63
C ARG A 14 -7.27 19.40 8.18
N ARG A 15 -7.42 19.57 9.50
CA ARG A 15 -8.72 19.74 10.17
C ARG A 15 -9.27 21.13 9.86
N THR A 16 -9.66 21.37 8.62
CA THR A 16 -10.44 22.55 8.22
C THR A 16 -11.89 22.13 8.04
N TRP A 17 -12.80 22.81 8.73
CA TRP A 17 -14.26 22.65 8.65
C TRP A 17 -14.85 22.92 7.27
N ALA A 18 -14.03 23.35 6.32
CA ALA A 18 -14.41 23.59 4.94
C ALA A 18 -14.62 22.25 4.22
N THR A 19 -15.87 21.83 4.14
CA THR A 19 -16.42 21.23 2.92
C THR A 19 -15.64 20.06 2.34
N ALA A 20 -15.05 19.21 3.18
CA ALA A 20 -14.82 17.80 2.83
C ALA A 20 -16.16 17.05 2.87
N GLN A 21 -17.20 17.63 2.25
CA GLN A 21 -18.30 16.83 1.70
C GLN A 21 -17.64 15.76 0.85
N GLN A 22 -18.18 14.55 0.89
CA GLN A 22 -17.69 13.36 0.19
C GLN A 22 -17.63 13.60 -1.32
N SER A 23 -16.63 14.36 -1.76
CA SER A 23 -16.47 14.71 -3.14
C SER A 23 -15.90 13.47 -3.83
N PRO A 24 -16.40 13.13 -5.03
CA PRO A 24 -15.86 12.00 -5.79
C PRO A 24 -14.32 11.99 -5.88
N PRO A 25 -13.62 13.14 -6.00
CA PRO A 25 -12.16 13.18 -5.97
C PRO A 25 -11.52 12.71 -4.65
N LEU A 26 -12.12 13.05 -3.50
CA LEU A 26 -11.60 12.62 -2.19
C LEU A 26 -11.75 11.11 -2.02
N LEU A 27 -12.88 10.55 -2.43
CA LEU A 27 -13.11 9.10 -2.42
C LEU A 27 -12.13 8.37 -3.35
N ALA A 28 -11.93 8.87 -4.57
CA ALA A 28 -10.95 8.30 -5.50
C ALA A 28 -9.52 8.32 -4.91
N HIS A 29 -9.14 9.42 -4.25
CA HIS A 29 -7.84 9.53 -3.59
C HIS A 29 -7.69 8.56 -2.40
N LEU A 30 -8.76 8.38 -1.62
CA LEU A 30 -8.81 7.40 -0.53
C LEU A 30 -8.63 5.97 -1.02
N GLU A 31 -9.35 5.59 -2.07
CA GLU A 31 -9.26 4.24 -2.63
C GLU A 31 -7.92 3.99 -3.32
N TRP A 32 -7.39 4.99 -4.02
CA TRP A 32 -6.02 4.92 -4.54
C TRP A 32 -5.00 4.72 -3.43
N TRP A 33 -5.08 5.52 -2.36
CA TRP A 33 -4.16 5.42 -1.24
C TRP A 33 -4.24 4.03 -0.57
N ARG A 34 -5.45 3.51 -0.36
CA ARG A 34 -5.67 2.17 0.19
C ARG A 34 -5.05 1.09 -0.68
N ALA A 35 -5.27 1.14 -2.00
CA ALA A 35 -4.72 0.17 -2.94
C ALA A 35 -3.19 0.23 -2.96
N TYR A 36 -2.62 1.44 -3.04
CA TYR A 36 -1.17 1.64 -3.02
C TYR A 36 -0.54 1.14 -1.71
N TYR A 37 -1.12 1.49 -0.56
CA TYR A 37 -0.61 1.09 0.76
C TYR A 37 -0.58 -0.43 0.93
N HIS A 38 -1.64 -1.13 0.53
CA HIS A 38 -1.78 -2.57 0.79
C HIS A 38 -1.13 -3.45 -0.28
N PHE A 39 -1.15 -3.06 -1.56
CA PHE A 39 -0.73 -3.92 -2.66
C PHE A 39 0.62 -3.54 -3.28
N VAL A 40 0.99 -2.26 -3.24
CA VAL A 40 2.17 -1.74 -3.94
C VAL A 40 3.34 -1.49 -2.99
N ARG A 41 3.11 -0.73 -1.91
CA ARG A 41 4.17 -0.33 -1.00
C ARG A 41 4.62 -1.51 -0.11
N PRO A 42 5.90 -1.92 -0.14
CA PRO A 42 6.44 -2.81 0.88
C PRO A 42 6.60 -2.07 2.22
N HIS A 43 6.41 -2.77 3.33
CA HIS A 43 6.55 -2.19 4.66
C HIS A 43 7.50 -3.04 5.50
N GLU A 44 8.12 -2.40 6.48
CA GLU A 44 9.07 -3.07 7.34
C GLU A 44 8.41 -4.05 8.31
N SER A 45 7.27 -3.70 8.89
CA SER A 45 6.59 -4.55 9.88
C SER A 45 6.22 -5.95 9.36
N PRO A 46 5.66 -6.13 8.13
CA PRO A 46 5.35 -7.46 7.61
C PRO A 46 6.54 -8.20 6.97
N ARG A 47 7.77 -7.67 7.01
CA ARG A 47 8.92 -8.35 6.38
C ARG A 47 9.22 -9.68 7.07
N VAL A 48 9.62 -10.68 6.29
CA VAL A 48 9.96 -12.00 6.81
C VAL A 48 11.46 -12.25 6.70
N VAL A 49 12.01 -12.92 7.71
CA VAL A 49 13.42 -13.37 7.69
C VAL A 49 13.57 -14.40 6.57
N LEU A 50 14.63 -14.25 5.78
CA LEU A 50 15.02 -15.26 4.80
C LEU A 50 15.73 -16.40 5.52
N VAL A 51 15.34 -17.64 5.22
CA VAL A 51 15.98 -18.86 5.76
C VAL A 51 17.48 -18.86 5.44
N GLN A 52 17.84 -18.42 4.23
CA GLN A 52 19.22 -18.22 3.82
C GLN A 52 19.38 -16.76 3.38
N PRO A 53 20.29 -15.99 4.00
CA PRO A 53 20.60 -14.63 3.56
C PRO A 53 21.04 -14.63 2.09
N ARG A 54 20.50 -13.72 1.30
CA ARG A 54 20.82 -13.60 -0.14
C ARG A 54 21.96 -12.63 -0.36
N GLU A 55 23.00 -13.04 -1.06
CA GLU A 55 24.09 -12.14 -1.45
C GLU A 55 23.61 -11.04 -2.40
N ARG A 56 24.17 -9.84 -2.25
CA ARG A 56 23.77 -8.64 -3.03
C ARG A 56 24.85 -8.11 -3.96
N GLY A 57 25.96 -8.84 -4.09
CA GLY A 57 27.15 -8.43 -4.83
C GLY A 57 27.93 -7.28 -4.17
N GLY A 58 29.25 -7.28 -4.38
CA GLY A 58 30.18 -6.30 -3.79
C GLY A 58 30.26 -6.38 -2.26
N ASN A 59 30.81 -5.33 -1.62
CA ASN A 59 30.93 -5.22 -0.15
C ASN A 59 29.59 -4.89 0.57
N ARG A 60 28.46 -5.38 0.07
CA ARG A 60 27.14 -5.15 0.66
C ARG A 60 26.77 -6.28 1.61
N LEU A 61 26.20 -5.91 2.76
CA LEU A 61 25.63 -6.89 3.68
C LEU A 61 24.57 -7.76 2.99
N ALA A 62 24.66 -9.07 3.23
CA ALA A 62 23.70 -10.05 2.75
C ALA A 62 22.27 -9.63 3.14
N GLN A 63 21.33 -9.80 2.22
CA GLN A 63 19.93 -9.51 2.45
C GLN A 63 19.34 -10.57 3.38
N ARG A 64 18.95 -10.16 4.59
CA ARG A 64 18.36 -11.04 5.61
C ARG A 64 16.83 -11.09 5.58
N TYR A 65 16.18 -10.13 4.91
CA TYR A 65 14.73 -9.97 4.93
C TYR A 65 14.14 -9.91 3.54
N ARG A 66 13.00 -10.59 3.36
CA ARG A 66 12.11 -10.42 2.20
C ARG A 66 11.03 -9.40 2.54
N GLN A 67 10.98 -8.34 1.74
CA GLN A 67 9.95 -7.32 1.85
C GLN A 67 8.57 -7.89 1.50
N ARG A 68 7.54 -7.49 2.25
CA ARG A 68 6.14 -7.85 2.01
C ARG A 68 5.26 -6.61 2.11
N THR A 69 4.11 -6.66 1.45
CA THR A 69 3.04 -5.68 1.63
C THR A 69 2.01 -6.21 2.65
N PRO A 70 1.16 -5.34 3.23
CA PRO A 70 0.05 -5.75 4.08
C PRO A 70 -0.87 -6.78 3.42
N ALA A 71 -1.18 -6.62 2.13
CA ALA A 71 -2.00 -7.59 1.40
C ALA A 71 -1.31 -8.96 1.29
N MET A 72 0.03 -8.97 1.13
CA MET A 72 0.79 -10.23 1.19
C MET A 72 0.78 -10.84 2.58
N ALA A 73 0.92 -10.05 3.64
CA ALA A 73 0.86 -10.50 5.03
C ALA A 73 -0.49 -11.14 5.36
N ALA A 74 -1.58 -10.53 4.88
CA ALA A 74 -2.95 -11.00 5.03
C ALA A 74 -3.35 -12.14 4.07
N GLY A 75 -2.43 -12.66 3.26
CA GLY A 75 -2.70 -13.77 2.32
C GLY A 75 -3.61 -13.41 1.14
N ARG A 76 -3.85 -12.12 0.87
CA ARG A 76 -4.70 -11.65 -0.24
C ARG A 76 -3.99 -11.68 -1.59
N THR A 77 -2.66 -11.69 -1.60
CA THR A 77 -1.82 -11.81 -2.79
C THR A 77 -0.50 -12.50 -2.44
N ASN A 78 0.07 -13.24 -3.38
CA ASN A 78 1.38 -13.90 -3.21
C ASN A 78 2.56 -13.04 -3.73
N ARG A 79 2.26 -11.94 -4.41
CA ARG A 79 3.23 -11.02 -5.01
C ARG A 79 2.93 -9.57 -4.69
N ARG A 80 3.95 -8.73 -4.81
CA ARG A 80 3.81 -7.28 -4.84
C ARG A 80 3.23 -6.86 -6.18
N TRP A 81 2.33 -5.89 -6.16
CA TRP A 81 1.77 -5.28 -7.36
C TRP A 81 2.53 -4.00 -7.69
N THR A 82 2.57 -3.62 -8.95
CA THR A 82 2.99 -2.28 -9.36
C THR A 82 1.79 -1.33 -9.35
N ALA A 83 2.05 -0.02 -9.27
CA ALA A 83 1.01 1.00 -9.42
C ALA A 83 0.23 0.83 -10.74
N TYR A 84 0.94 0.51 -11.82
CA TYR A 84 0.34 0.24 -13.13
C TYR A 84 -0.63 -0.94 -13.08
N GLU A 85 -0.21 -2.09 -12.54
CA GLU A 85 -1.07 -3.28 -12.45
C GLU A 85 -2.35 -3.03 -11.65
N VAL A 86 -2.28 -2.22 -10.60
CA VAL A 86 -3.45 -1.82 -9.81
C VAL A 86 -4.38 -0.94 -10.63
N LEU A 87 -3.86 0.06 -11.33
CA LEU A 87 -4.65 1.02 -12.11
C LEU A 87 -5.22 0.41 -13.40
N SER A 88 -4.56 -0.60 -13.97
CA SER A 88 -5.01 -1.31 -15.17
C SER A 88 -6.03 -2.42 -14.88
N ARG A 89 -6.34 -2.70 -13.61
CA ARG A 89 -7.31 -3.73 -13.26
C ARG A 89 -8.72 -3.13 -13.28
N PRO A 90 -9.66 -3.69 -14.06
CA PRO A 90 -11.03 -3.22 -14.03
C PRO A 90 -11.61 -3.45 -12.63
N LEU A 91 -12.36 -2.46 -12.12
CA LEU A 91 -13.15 -2.65 -10.92
C LEU A 91 -14.18 -3.74 -11.20
N PRO A 92 -14.40 -4.68 -10.26
CA PRO A 92 -15.51 -5.62 -10.41
C PRO A 92 -16.81 -4.81 -10.55
N PRO A 93 -17.77 -5.27 -11.37
CA PRO A 93 -19.05 -4.59 -11.49
C PRO A 93 -19.68 -4.48 -10.09
N VAL A 94 -20.12 -3.27 -9.76
CA VAL A 94 -20.89 -3.05 -8.53
C VAL A 94 -22.25 -3.68 -8.79
N SER A 95 -22.58 -4.78 -8.12
CA SER A 95 -23.95 -5.29 -8.12
C SER A 95 -24.85 -4.21 -7.52
N ALA A 96 -25.84 -3.78 -8.31
CA ALA A 96 -26.85 -2.79 -7.93
C ALA A 96 -27.80 -3.34 -6.86
#